data_AF-A0A1G0J772-F1
#
_entry.id   AF-A0A1G0J772-F1
#
_cell.length_a   1.000
_cell.length_b   1.000
_cell.length_c   1.000
_cell.angle_alpha   90.00
_cell.angle_beta   90.00
_cell.angle_gamma   90.00
#
_symmetry.space_group_name_H-M   'P 1'
#
loop_
_entity.id
_entity.type
_entity.pdbx_description
1 polymer ?
#
loop_
_entity_poly.entity_id
_entity_poly.type
_entity_poly.pdbx_seq_one_letter_code
_entity_poly.pdbx_strand_id
1 'polypeptide(L)'
;MAIVAEAGCHCLVEKPLAWPLSNAQVADLVMAFEQRGLLLHMVSQWPFTLPAFHALHGELTAPVEQFTMRLSPISIGENMIPDAAPHLISMLQALVGPGDCEDIVVTPGTNSSSATLDSLTLNFAYRTARGVTQARLQLQTSVERPRPAWYQINDMKVEREVVLPEYQQYLAANGRRVALSDPMEMMASAFLGALREHRRERGSLLQGGSSGQGTLPHQGIRGQGPLPQLLAGHNNLLQLYAALPRSLVV
;
A
#
# COMPACT_ATOMS: atom_id res chain seq x y z
N MET A 1 20.18 -1.16 -4.12
CA MET A 1 19.39 -2.22 -4.78
C MET A 1 19.92 -2.63 -6.16
N ALA A 2 20.45 -1.73 -7.00
CA ALA A 2 21.09 -2.13 -8.27
C ALA A 2 22.15 -3.22 -8.09
N ILE A 3 23.03 -3.06 -7.09
CA ILE A 3 24.04 -4.08 -6.69
C ILE A 3 23.40 -5.44 -6.35
N VAL A 4 22.19 -5.46 -5.77
CA VAL A 4 21.48 -6.70 -5.40
C VAL A 4 21.02 -7.44 -6.68
N ALA A 5 20.47 -6.70 -7.66
CA ALA A 5 20.11 -7.26 -8.94
C ALA A 5 21.35 -7.75 -9.72
N GLU A 6 22.45 -6.97 -9.70
CA GLU A 6 23.73 -7.34 -10.32
C GLU A 6 24.31 -8.61 -9.72
N ALA A 7 24.15 -8.80 -8.41
CA ALA A 7 24.55 -10.02 -7.71
C ALA A 7 23.63 -11.23 -7.98
N GLY A 8 22.55 -11.07 -8.76
CA GLY A 8 21.61 -12.15 -9.07
C GLY A 8 20.66 -12.51 -7.91
N CYS A 9 20.44 -11.59 -6.98
CA CYS A 9 19.63 -11.84 -5.78
C CYS A 9 18.21 -11.29 -5.92
N HIS A 10 17.22 -12.07 -5.50
CA HIS A 10 15.86 -11.58 -5.23
C HIS A 10 15.88 -10.61 -4.04
N CYS A 11 14.95 -9.65 -3.98
CA CYS A 11 14.93 -8.62 -2.95
C CYS A 11 13.54 -8.42 -2.36
N LEU A 12 13.44 -8.59 -1.04
CA LEU A 12 12.35 -8.05 -0.22
C LEU A 12 12.91 -6.80 0.48
N VAL A 13 12.37 -5.63 0.17
CA VAL A 13 12.93 -4.35 0.60
C VAL A 13 11.93 -3.54 1.40
N GLU A 14 12.42 -2.91 2.47
CA GLU A 14 11.62 -1.98 3.26
C GLU A 14 11.08 -0.82 2.42
N LYS A 15 9.96 -0.27 2.86
CA LYS A 15 9.38 0.91 2.22
C LYS A 15 10.16 2.19 2.60
N PRO A 16 10.08 3.24 1.78
CA PRO A 16 9.63 3.19 0.38
C PRO A 16 10.66 2.44 -0.49
N LEU A 17 10.21 1.82 -1.60
CA LEU A 17 11.11 1.11 -2.53
C LEU A 17 12.34 1.96 -2.87
N ALA A 18 12.10 3.24 -3.09
CA ALA A 18 13.12 4.18 -3.45
C ALA A 18 12.71 5.61 -3.09
N TRP A 19 13.54 6.25 -2.27
CA TRP A 19 13.48 7.68 -1.96
C TRP A 19 14.90 8.15 -1.64
N PRO A 20 15.38 9.27 -2.20
CA PRO A 20 14.71 10.20 -3.10
C PRO A 20 14.97 9.92 -4.60
N LEU A 21 14.67 8.71 -5.10
CA LEU A 21 14.88 8.41 -6.53
C LEU A 21 13.77 9.00 -7.42
N SER A 22 14.13 9.37 -8.64
CA SER A 22 13.19 9.78 -9.70
C SER A 22 12.47 8.59 -10.35
N ASN A 23 11.39 8.85 -11.10
CA ASN A 23 10.64 7.82 -11.85
C ASN A 23 11.52 7.01 -12.78
N ALA A 24 12.43 7.67 -13.51
CA ALA A 24 13.36 6.99 -14.40
C ALA A 24 14.26 6.03 -13.61
N GLN A 25 14.84 6.49 -12.51
CA GLN A 25 15.72 5.66 -11.68
C GLN A 25 15.00 4.48 -11.03
N VAL A 26 13.73 4.65 -10.63
CA VAL A 26 12.92 3.54 -10.11
C VAL A 26 12.55 2.56 -11.23
N ALA A 27 12.21 3.05 -12.43
CA ALA A 27 11.92 2.21 -13.58
C ALA A 27 13.15 1.40 -14.00
N ASP A 28 14.33 2.02 -14.07
CA ASP A 28 15.59 1.36 -14.39
C ASP A 28 15.91 0.24 -13.39
N LEU A 29 15.66 0.52 -12.11
CA LEU A 29 15.88 -0.42 -11.04
C LEU A 29 14.93 -1.62 -11.13
N VAL A 30 13.64 -1.39 -11.34
CA VAL A 30 12.65 -2.45 -11.56
C VAL A 30 13.03 -3.30 -12.78
N MET A 31 13.38 -2.64 -13.89
CA MET A 31 13.79 -3.27 -15.13
C MET A 31 15.04 -4.15 -14.92
N ALA A 32 15.98 -3.75 -14.07
CA ALA A 32 17.17 -4.55 -13.77
C ALA A 32 16.83 -5.91 -13.12
N PHE A 33 15.81 -5.96 -12.24
CA PHE A 33 15.30 -7.20 -11.66
C PHE A 33 14.50 -8.02 -12.68
N GLU A 34 13.61 -7.37 -13.43
CA GLU A 34 12.76 -8.01 -14.44
C GLU A 34 13.58 -8.70 -15.54
N GLN A 35 14.58 -8.02 -16.10
CA GLN A 35 15.46 -8.57 -17.13
C GLN A 35 16.24 -9.82 -16.68
N ARG A 36 16.43 -9.97 -15.36
CA ARG A 36 17.12 -11.13 -14.76
C ARG A 36 16.15 -12.20 -14.26
N GLY A 37 14.84 -11.97 -14.39
CA GLY A 37 13.81 -12.84 -13.82
C GLY A 37 13.88 -12.95 -12.30
N LEU A 38 14.43 -11.93 -11.63
CA LEU A 38 14.49 -11.84 -10.17
C LEU A 38 13.15 -11.33 -9.63
N LEU A 39 12.92 -11.48 -8.33
CA LEU A 39 11.75 -10.95 -7.63
C LEU A 39 12.16 -9.67 -6.90
N LEU A 40 11.32 -8.65 -6.95
CA LEU A 40 11.48 -7.40 -6.21
C LEU A 40 10.16 -7.05 -5.51
N HIS A 41 10.09 -7.31 -4.20
CA HIS A 41 8.92 -6.99 -3.41
C HIS A 41 9.23 -5.88 -2.41
N MET A 42 8.35 -4.88 -2.32
CA MET A 42 8.38 -3.89 -1.24
C MET A 42 7.56 -4.38 -0.06
N VAL A 43 8.01 -4.08 1.15
CA VAL A 43 7.29 -4.38 2.38
C VAL A 43 5.99 -3.55 2.44
N SER A 44 4.86 -4.21 2.19
CA SER A 44 3.51 -3.65 2.31
C SER A 44 2.57 -4.61 3.05
N GLN A 45 2.44 -4.43 4.36
CA GLN A 45 1.85 -5.47 5.22
C GLN A 45 0.32 -5.41 5.34
N TRP A 46 -0.31 -4.26 5.06
CA TRP A 46 -1.74 -4.06 5.27
C TRP A 46 -2.66 -4.92 4.41
N PRO A 47 -2.35 -5.25 3.13
CA PRO A 47 -3.16 -6.18 2.34
C PRO A 47 -3.38 -7.55 3.00
N PHE A 48 -2.44 -8.02 3.82
CA PHE A 48 -2.59 -9.27 4.56
C PHE A 48 -3.66 -9.21 5.66
N THR A 49 -4.20 -8.02 5.96
CA THR A 49 -5.31 -7.86 6.91
C THR A 49 -6.69 -8.06 6.26
N LEU A 50 -6.79 -8.09 4.92
CA LEU A 50 -8.05 -8.21 4.19
C LEU A 50 -8.85 -9.50 4.51
N PRO A 51 -8.23 -10.68 4.69
CA PRO A 51 -8.96 -11.87 5.12
C PRO A 51 -9.68 -11.68 6.46
N ALA A 52 -9.05 -11.00 7.43
CA ALA A 52 -9.68 -10.70 8.71
C ALA A 52 -10.79 -9.65 8.58
N PHE A 53 -10.65 -8.70 7.64
CA PHE A 53 -11.73 -7.78 7.28
C PHE A 53 -12.94 -8.52 6.72
N HIS A 54 -12.75 -9.47 5.78
CA HIS A 54 -13.85 -10.28 5.25
C HIS A 54 -14.47 -11.18 6.33
N ALA A 55 -13.69 -11.67 7.29
CA ALA A 55 -14.24 -12.41 8.43
C ALA A 55 -15.15 -11.54 9.33
N LEU A 56 -14.89 -10.23 9.41
CA LEU A 56 -15.72 -9.29 10.16
C LEU A 56 -16.98 -8.88 9.39
N HIS A 57 -16.82 -8.48 8.12
CA HIS A 57 -17.86 -7.79 7.33
C HIS A 57 -18.46 -8.63 6.19
N GLY A 58 -17.89 -9.79 5.89
CA GLY A 58 -18.20 -10.57 4.68
C GLY A 58 -17.38 -10.11 3.46
N GLU A 59 -17.58 -10.81 2.34
CA GLU A 59 -16.99 -10.40 1.06
C GLU A 59 -17.60 -9.09 0.57
N LEU A 60 -16.79 -8.26 -0.10
CA LEU A 60 -17.26 -7.02 -0.71
C LEU A 60 -18.23 -7.32 -1.87
N THR A 61 -19.49 -6.92 -1.73
CA THR A 61 -20.51 -7.09 -2.77
C THR A 61 -20.67 -5.87 -3.69
N ALA A 62 -20.22 -4.71 -3.23
CA ALA A 62 -20.26 -3.45 -3.98
C ALA A 62 -18.85 -3.04 -4.43
N PRO A 63 -18.72 -2.23 -5.50
CA PRO A 63 -17.46 -1.60 -5.86
C PRO A 63 -16.88 -0.78 -4.70
N VAL A 64 -15.55 -0.66 -4.65
CA VAL A 64 -14.87 0.20 -3.68
C VAL A 64 -14.88 1.64 -4.21
N GLU A 65 -15.86 2.41 -3.77
CA GLU A 65 -16.02 3.82 -4.15
C GLU A 65 -15.13 4.72 -3.30
N GLN A 66 -14.95 4.37 -2.02
CA GLN A 66 -14.19 5.15 -1.06
C GLN A 66 -13.26 4.25 -0.25
N PHE A 67 -12.01 4.69 -0.08
CA PHE A 67 -11.06 4.05 0.80
C PHE A 67 -10.40 5.10 1.69
N THR A 68 -10.53 4.93 3.01
CA THR A 68 -9.84 5.80 3.97
C THR A 68 -8.94 4.96 4.86
N MET A 69 -7.74 5.46 5.12
CA MET A 69 -6.80 4.86 6.06
C MET A 69 -6.29 5.90 7.03
N ARG A 70 -6.20 5.53 8.31
CA ARG A 70 -5.48 6.31 9.33
C ARG A 70 -4.26 5.56 9.78
N LEU A 71 -3.13 6.27 9.83
CA LEU A 71 -1.86 5.78 10.35
C LEU A 71 -1.24 6.77 11.33
N SER A 72 -0.34 6.26 12.17
CA SER A 72 0.40 7.06 13.13
C SER A 72 1.91 6.92 12.93
N PRO A 73 2.47 7.53 11.85
CA PRO A 73 3.88 7.45 11.52
C PRO A 73 4.77 8.04 12.63
N ILE A 74 6.05 7.65 12.64
CA ILE A 74 7.06 8.24 13.53
C ILE A 74 7.57 9.57 12.96
N SER A 75 7.70 9.63 11.64
CA SER A 75 8.08 10.84 10.92
C SER A 75 7.10 11.98 11.13
N ILE A 76 7.58 13.21 10.97
CA ILE A 76 6.81 14.46 11.10
C ILE A 76 6.74 15.20 9.76
N GLY A 77 5.79 16.12 9.63
CA GLY A 77 5.59 16.92 8.42
C GLY A 77 5.41 16.08 7.16
N GLU A 78 6.00 16.54 6.06
CA GLU A 78 5.86 15.88 4.74
C GLU A 78 6.50 14.49 4.70
N ASN A 79 7.49 14.22 5.56
CA ASN A 79 8.12 12.90 5.67
C ASN A 79 7.16 11.80 6.14
N MET A 80 5.99 12.17 6.67
CA MET A 80 4.89 11.22 6.94
C MET A 80 4.40 10.50 5.69
N ILE A 81 4.44 11.17 4.54
CA ILE A 81 3.89 10.65 3.28
C ILE A 81 4.72 9.47 2.77
N PRO A 82 6.04 9.58 2.57
CA PRO A 82 6.84 8.42 2.15
C PRO A 82 6.86 7.28 3.18
N ASP A 83 6.63 7.57 4.46
CA ASP A 83 6.50 6.55 5.51
C ASP A 83 5.19 5.75 5.41
N ALA A 84 4.07 6.42 5.07
CA ALA A 84 2.73 5.87 5.24
C ALA A 84 1.96 5.63 3.93
N ALA A 85 2.17 6.44 2.88
CA ALA A 85 1.48 6.29 1.60
C ALA A 85 1.67 4.92 0.92
N PRO A 86 2.84 4.25 1.01
CA PRO A 86 3.00 2.88 0.51
C PRO A 86 1.95 1.90 1.03
N HIS A 87 1.50 2.07 2.29
CA HIS A 87 0.47 1.22 2.87
C HIS A 87 -0.90 1.44 2.23
N LEU A 88 -1.31 2.71 2.07
CA LEU A 88 -2.56 3.06 1.41
C LEU A 88 -2.59 2.56 -0.05
N ILE A 89 -1.53 2.80 -0.82
CA ILE A 89 -1.44 2.37 -2.21
C ILE A 89 -1.51 0.84 -2.33
N SER A 90 -0.80 0.12 -1.47
CA SER A 90 -0.85 -1.35 -1.49
C SER A 90 -2.25 -1.90 -1.21
N MET A 91 -3.03 -1.24 -0.35
CA MET A 91 -4.42 -1.61 -0.08
C MET A 91 -5.32 -1.34 -1.28
N LEU A 92 -5.20 -0.14 -1.89
CA LEU A 92 -5.95 0.19 -3.11
C LEU A 92 -5.64 -0.81 -4.23
N GLN A 93 -4.37 -1.14 -4.43
CA GLN A 93 -3.97 -2.14 -5.41
C GLN A 93 -4.57 -3.51 -5.12
N ALA A 94 -4.54 -3.97 -3.86
CA ALA A 94 -5.13 -5.25 -3.48
C ALA A 94 -6.66 -5.29 -3.67
N LEU A 95 -7.34 -4.16 -3.44
CA LEU A 95 -8.80 -4.05 -3.52
C LEU A 95 -9.30 -3.84 -4.96
N VAL A 96 -8.72 -2.90 -5.69
CA VAL A 96 -9.21 -2.41 -6.99
C VAL A 96 -8.23 -2.61 -8.14
N GLY A 97 -7.07 -3.21 -7.88
CA GLY A 97 -6.05 -3.51 -8.90
C GLY A 97 -5.11 -2.34 -9.16
N PRO A 98 -4.14 -2.50 -10.09
CA PRO A 98 -3.24 -1.42 -10.44
C PRO A 98 -3.99 -0.23 -11.07
N GLY A 99 -3.55 0.96 -10.72
CA GLY A 99 -4.11 2.25 -11.13
C GLY A 99 -3.14 3.38 -10.88
N ASP A 100 -3.58 4.61 -11.06
CA ASP A 100 -2.83 5.87 -10.94
C ASP A 100 -3.49 6.82 -9.92
N CYS A 101 -2.68 7.67 -9.28
CA CYS A 101 -3.13 8.73 -8.37
C CYS A 101 -3.34 10.04 -9.13
N GLU A 102 -4.56 10.56 -9.10
CA GLU A 102 -4.97 11.82 -9.73
C GLU A 102 -5.53 12.80 -8.68
N ASP A 103 -5.56 14.10 -9.01
CA ASP A 103 -6.18 15.14 -8.19
C ASP A 103 -5.69 15.16 -6.73
N ILE A 104 -4.37 15.05 -6.56
CA ILE A 104 -3.74 14.92 -5.25
C ILE A 104 -3.83 16.24 -4.48
N VAL A 105 -4.40 16.19 -3.28
CA VAL A 105 -4.51 17.30 -2.34
C VAL A 105 -3.91 16.92 -1.00
N VAL A 106 -2.94 17.71 -0.55
CA VAL A 106 -2.31 17.58 0.77
C VAL A 106 -2.80 18.73 1.65
N THR A 107 -3.33 18.40 2.83
CA THR A 107 -3.85 19.38 3.80
C THR A 107 -3.19 19.16 5.16
N PRO A 108 -2.47 20.17 5.69
CA PRO A 108 -1.99 20.17 7.07
C PRO A 108 -3.13 20.00 8.08
N GLY A 109 -2.87 19.32 9.20
CA GLY A 109 -3.82 19.27 10.31
C GLY A 109 -4.01 20.63 10.99
N THR A 110 -5.21 20.89 11.48
CA THR A 110 -5.62 22.20 12.04
C THR A 110 -5.20 22.43 13.50
N ASN A 111 -4.48 21.49 14.12
CA ASN A 111 -4.13 21.56 15.55
C ASN A 111 -2.79 22.29 15.82
N SER A 112 -2.33 23.12 14.89
CA SER A 112 -1.02 23.77 14.95
C SER A 112 -1.03 25.03 15.84
N SER A 113 -1.10 24.83 17.15
CA SER A 113 -0.42 25.73 18.10
C SER A 113 1.06 25.36 18.27
N SER A 114 1.49 24.25 17.67
CA SER A 114 2.89 23.84 17.54
C SER A 114 3.48 24.29 16.20
N ALA A 115 4.75 24.70 16.21
CA ALA A 115 5.53 24.95 14.99
C ALA A 115 5.81 23.66 14.19
N THR A 116 5.48 22.48 14.73
CA THR A 116 5.66 21.18 14.08
C THR A 116 4.34 20.63 13.52
N LEU A 117 4.37 20.26 12.24
CA LEU A 117 3.27 19.54 11.58
C LEU A 117 3.24 18.09 12.10
N ASP A 118 2.36 17.82 13.05
CA ASP A 118 2.16 16.51 13.69
C ASP A 118 1.02 15.70 13.05
N SER A 119 0.34 16.30 12.08
CA SER A 119 -0.81 15.72 11.38
C SER A 119 -0.93 16.25 9.95
N LEU A 120 -1.36 15.37 9.05
CA LEU A 120 -1.49 15.63 7.62
C LEU A 120 -2.59 14.75 7.04
N THR A 121 -3.38 15.29 6.11
CA THR A 121 -4.33 14.51 5.32
C THR A 121 -3.95 14.58 3.85
N LEU A 122 -3.95 13.44 3.19
CA LEU A 122 -3.77 13.29 1.75
C LEU A 122 -5.09 12.79 1.16
N ASN A 123 -5.62 13.46 0.15
CA ASN A 123 -6.80 13.02 -0.62
C ASN A 123 -6.42 12.93 -2.11
N PHE A 124 -6.94 11.94 -2.82
CA PHE A 124 -6.75 11.80 -4.27
C PHE A 124 -7.78 10.86 -4.87
N ALA A 125 -7.95 10.92 -6.19
CA ALA A 125 -8.69 9.94 -6.97
C ALA A 125 -7.74 8.82 -7.42
N TYR A 126 -8.06 7.56 -7.09
CA TYR A 126 -7.31 6.40 -7.57
C TYR A 126 -8.00 5.81 -8.79
N ARG A 127 -7.42 6.01 -9.98
CA ARG A 127 -8.01 5.58 -11.25
C ARG A 127 -7.43 4.24 -11.69
N THR A 128 -8.31 3.28 -11.96
CA THR A 128 -7.95 1.98 -12.53
C THR A 128 -8.72 1.77 -13.84
N ALA A 129 -8.42 0.69 -14.56
CA ALA A 129 -9.25 0.27 -15.70
C ALA A 129 -10.71 -0.07 -15.31
N ARG A 130 -10.99 -0.29 -14.03
CA ARG A 130 -12.31 -0.69 -13.50
C ARG A 130 -13.13 0.47 -12.94
N GLY A 131 -12.55 1.67 -12.82
CA GLY A 131 -13.23 2.84 -12.27
C GLY A 131 -12.33 3.67 -11.37
N VAL A 132 -12.96 4.54 -10.59
CA VAL A 132 -12.28 5.50 -9.69
C VAL A 132 -12.68 5.22 -8.25
N THR A 133 -11.69 5.15 -7.37
CA THR A 133 -11.88 5.09 -5.91
C THR A 133 -11.39 6.39 -5.30
N GLN A 134 -12.21 7.06 -4.49
CA GLN A 134 -11.78 8.22 -3.71
C GLN A 134 -10.96 7.76 -2.51
N ALA A 135 -9.69 8.16 -2.46
CA ALA A 135 -8.75 7.71 -1.45
C ALA A 135 -8.42 8.84 -0.47
N ARG A 136 -8.34 8.49 0.81
CA ARG A 136 -7.92 9.40 1.89
C ARG A 136 -6.93 8.72 2.82
N LEU A 137 -5.84 9.39 3.12
CA LEU A 137 -4.87 9.00 4.14
C LEU A 137 -4.79 10.08 5.22
N GLN A 138 -5.11 9.68 6.45
CA GLN A 138 -5.03 10.52 7.64
C GLN A 138 -3.81 10.12 8.46
N LEU A 139 -2.89 11.06 8.63
CA LEU A 139 -1.64 10.87 9.35
C LEU A 139 -1.65 11.72 10.60
N GLN A 140 -1.35 11.10 11.73
CA GLN A 140 -1.19 11.81 13.00
C GLN A 140 -0.18 11.06 13.86
N THR A 141 0.91 11.72 14.24
CA THR A 141 1.88 11.10 15.16
C THR A 141 1.21 10.75 16.49
N SER A 142 1.71 9.70 17.14
CA SER A 142 1.26 9.34 18.48
C SER A 142 2.43 8.86 19.32
N VAL A 143 2.51 9.37 20.55
CA VAL A 143 3.44 8.91 21.58
C VAL A 143 2.94 7.65 22.28
N GLU A 144 1.62 7.39 22.22
CA GLU A 144 0.99 6.23 22.84
C GLU A 144 1.29 4.94 22.06
N ARG A 145 1.54 3.87 22.81
CA ARG A 145 1.74 2.52 22.27
C ARG A 145 0.65 1.60 22.84
N PRO A 146 -0.01 0.78 22.01
CA PRO A 146 0.17 0.64 20.56
C PRO A 146 -0.29 1.85 19.76
N ARG A 147 0.39 2.14 18.65
CA ARG A 147 0.03 3.29 17.80
C ARG A 147 -1.32 3.03 17.12
N PRO A 148 -2.30 3.95 17.22
CA PRO A 148 -3.60 3.68 16.64
C PRO A 148 -3.53 3.67 15.12
N ALA A 149 -4.27 2.75 14.50
CA ALA A 149 -4.37 2.61 13.06
C ALA A 149 -5.70 1.96 12.71
N TRP A 150 -6.29 2.39 11.60
CA TRP A 150 -7.55 1.85 11.11
C TRP A 150 -7.65 2.06 9.59
N TYR A 151 -8.53 1.32 8.95
CA TYR A 151 -8.94 1.61 7.58
C TYR A 151 -10.43 1.36 7.40
N GLN A 152 -10.97 1.92 6.34
CA GLN A 152 -12.37 1.88 6.00
C GLN A 152 -12.51 1.71 4.49
N ILE A 153 -13.34 0.73 4.11
CA ILE A 153 -13.74 0.45 2.74
C ILE A 153 -15.23 0.79 2.64
N ASN A 154 -15.59 1.79 1.84
CA ASN A 154 -16.93 2.36 1.80
C ASN A 154 -17.40 2.76 3.22
N ASP A 155 -18.44 2.13 3.75
CA ASP A 155 -19.01 2.33 5.09
C ASP A 155 -18.47 1.35 6.16
N MET A 156 -17.63 0.40 5.77
CA MET A 156 -17.11 -0.65 6.64
C MET A 156 -15.74 -0.28 7.20
N LYS A 157 -15.70 0.14 8.46
CA LYS A 157 -14.46 0.47 9.18
C LYS A 157 -13.96 -0.71 10.02
N VAL A 158 -12.64 -0.86 10.11
CA VAL A 158 -11.96 -1.76 11.05
C VAL A 158 -10.81 -1.03 11.75
N GLU A 159 -10.64 -1.29 13.04
CA GLU A 159 -9.55 -0.76 13.84
C GLU A 159 -8.53 -1.86 14.16
N ARG A 160 -7.25 -1.50 14.16
CA ARG A 160 -6.18 -2.40 14.56
C ARG A 160 -5.98 -2.29 16.07
N GLU A 161 -6.19 -3.40 16.77
CA GLU A 161 -5.88 -3.53 18.18
C GLU A 161 -4.60 -4.35 18.38
N VAL A 162 -3.81 -3.97 19.37
CA VAL A 162 -2.66 -4.78 19.82
C VAL A 162 -2.74 -4.92 21.33
N VAL A 163 -2.70 -6.16 21.81
CA VAL A 163 -2.68 -6.48 23.24
C VAL A 163 -1.24 -6.70 23.66
N LEU A 164 -0.79 -5.95 24.68
CA LEU A 164 0.52 -6.07 25.30
C LEU A 164 0.37 -6.70 26.70
N PRO A 165 1.37 -7.45 27.19
CA PRO A 165 2.71 -7.66 26.60
C PRO A 165 2.81 -8.76 25.55
N GLU A 166 1.77 -9.58 25.35
CA GLU A 166 1.81 -10.79 24.50
C GLU A 166 1.91 -10.49 22.99
N TYR A 167 1.82 -9.21 22.60
CA TYR A 167 1.88 -8.71 21.23
C TYR A 167 0.87 -9.40 20.29
N GLN A 168 -0.35 -9.63 20.79
CA GLN A 168 -1.42 -10.20 19.97
C GLN A 168 -2.11 -9.08 19.18
N GLN A 169 -2.27 -9.29 17.88
CA GLN A 169 -2.91 -8.32 17.00
C GLN A 169 -4.32 -8.76 16.60
N TYR A 170 -5.23 -7.79 16.46
CA TYR A 170 -6.60 -8.02 16.03
C TYR A 170 -7.06 -6.92 15.06
N LEU A 171 -8.02 -7.26 14.20
CA LEU A 171 -8.95 -6.27 13.65
C LEU A 171 -10.24 -6.28 14.46
N ALA A 172 -10.76 -5.11 14.78
CA ALA A 172 -12.01 -4.95 15.51
C ALA A 172 -13.00 -4.06 14.74
N ALA A 173 -14.28 -4.44 14.78
CA ALA A 173 -15.40 -3.67 14.26
C ALA A 173 -16.71 -4.13 14.91
N ASN A 174 -17.62 -3.19 15.19
CA ASN A 174 -18.97 -3.49 15.69
C ASN A 174 -19.01 -4.43 16.91
N GLY A 175 -18.08 -4.25 17.86
CA GLY A 175 -17.96 -5.09 19.07
C GLY A 175 -17.42 -6.50 18.82
N ARG A 176 -17.05 -6.84 17.59
CA ARG A 176 -16.38 -8.09 17.21
C ARG A 176 -14.91 -7.83 16.96
N ARG A 177 -14.09 -8.86 17.16
CA ARG A 177 -12.67 -8.86 16.77
C ARG A 177 -12.26 -10.17 16.13
N VAL A 178 -11.32 -10.11 15.21
CA VAL A 178 -10.70 -11.25 14.54
C VAL A 178 -9.19 -11.15 14.73
N ALA A 179 -8.57 -12.26 15.14
CA ALA A 179 -7.13 -12.32 15.33
C ALA A 179 -6.39 -12.11 14.00
N LEU A 180 -5.31 -11.33 14.06
CA LEU A 180 -4.38 -11.15 12.97
C LEU A 180 -3.11 -11.94 13.28
N SER A 181 -2.72 -12.84 12.39
CA SER A 181 -1.34 -13.30 12.32
C SER A 181 -0.42 -12.12 12.04
N ASP A 182 0.85 -12.20 12.46
CA ASP A 182 1.80 -11.13 12.22
C ASP A 182 1.89 -10.84 10.70
N PRO A 183 1.49 -9.64 10.24
CA PRO A 183 1.53 -9.29 8.83
C PRO A 183 2.93 -9.38 8.21
N MET A 184 3.99 -9.20 9.00
CA MET A 184 5.36 -9.33 8.54
C MET A 184 5.73 -10.80 8.27
N GLU A 185 5.35 -11.72 9.16
CA GLU A 185 5.55 -13.15 8.96
C GLU A 185 4.78 -13.65 7.73
N MET A 186 3.53 -13.20 7.57
CA MET A 186 2.71 -13.52 6.41
C MET A 186 3.36 -13.06 5.10
N MET A 187 3.89 -11.85 5.08
CA MET A 187 4.57 -11.30 3.90
C MET A 187 5.87 -12.03 3.58
N ALA A 188 6.71 -12.29 4.57
CA ALA A 188 7.94 -13.05 4.39
C ALA A 188 7.63 -14.46 3.85
N SER A 189 6.61 -15.12 4.40
CA SER A 189 6.13 -16.41 3.92
C SER A 189 5.64 -16.34 2.47
N ALA A 190 4.89 -15.30 2.10
CA ALA A 190 4.41 -15.12 0.74
C ALA A 190 5.57 -14.88 -0.26
N PHE A 191 6.58 -14.10 0.12
CA PHE A 191 7.79 -13.90 -0.68
C PHE A 191 8.58 -15.21 -0.89
N LEU A 192 8.80 -15.98 0.18
CA LEU A 192 9.46 -17.29 0.09
C LEU A 192 8.65 -18.29 -0.73
N GLY A 193 7.32 -18.25 -0.65
CA GLY A 193 6.43 -19.04 -1.51
C GLY A 193 6.61 -18.70 -2.99
N ALA A 194 6.64 -17.41 -3.33
CA ALA A 194 6.87 -16.96 -4.70
C ALA A 194 8.23 -17.42 -5.27
N LEU A 195 9.28 -17.45 -4.43
CA LEU A 195 10.60 -17.99 -4.81
C LEU A 195 10.54 -19.49 -5.14
N ARG A 196 9.88 -20.27 -4.28
CA ARG A 196 9.73 -21.73 -4.47
C ARG A 196 8.94 -22.07 -5.73
N GLU A 197 7.99 -21.23 -6.09
CA GLU A 197 7.18 -21.37 -7.30
C GLU A 197 7.85 -20.79 -8.56
N HIS A 198 9.10 -20.33 -8.46
CA HIS A 198 9.83 -19.67 -9.55
C HIS A 198 9.05 -18.53 -10.20
N ARG A 199 8.23 -17.81 -9.42
CA ARG A 199 7.60 -16.59 -9.89
C ARG A 199 8.69 -15.58 -10.25
N ARG A 200 8.39 -14.76 -11.25
CA ARG A 200 9.28 -13.70 -11.75
C ARG A 200 8.58 -12.37 -11.58
N GLU A 201 9.37 -11.31 -11.46
CA GLU A 201 8.82 -9.96 -11.48
C GLU A 201 8.06 -9.72 -12.79
N ARG A 202 6.92 -9.03 -12.70
CA ARG A 202 6.15 -8.59 -13.87
C ARG A 202 6.01 -7.08 -13.78
N GLY A 203 6.80 -6.36 -14.56
CA GLY A 203 6.85 -4.90 -14.55
C GLY A 203 5.50 -4.21 -14.82
N SER A 204 4.54 -4.90 -15.44
CA SER A 204 3.19 -4.38 -15.71
C SER A 204 2.32 -4.18 -14.48
N LEU A 205 2.62 -4.83 -13.35
CA LEU A 205 1.95 -4.54 -12.06
C LEU A 205 2.59 -3.34 -11.34
N LEU A 206 3.81 -2.98 -11.76
CA LEU A 206 4.70 -1.98 -11.15
C LEU A 206 4.56 -0.60 -11.78
N GLN A 207 4.20 -0.56 -13.06
CA GLN A 207 4.00 0.65 -13.84
C GLN A 207 2.49 0.91 -13.92
N GLY A 208 2.05 2.04 -13.34
CA GLY A 208 0.70 2.59 -13.49
C GLY A 208 0.25 2.60 -14.95
N GLY A 209 -1.02 2.28 -15.16
CA GLY A 209 -1.57 1.82 -16.43
C GLY A 209 -1.52 2.90 -17.50
N SER A 210 -0.45 2.91 -18.29
CA SER A 210 -0.38 3.72 -19.51
C SER A 210 -0.04 2.84 -20.70
N SER A 211 -1.09 2.39 -21.40
CA SER A 211 -1.27 2.47 -22.87
C SER A 211 -2.04 1.28 -23.47
N GLY A 212 -2.98 1.61 -24.38
CA GLY A 212 -3.14 0.88 -25.64
C GLY A 212 -4.17 -0.26 -25.69
N GLN A 213 -5.28 0.03 -26.39
CA GLN A 213 -6.23 -0.87 -27.05
C GLN A 213 -5.83 -2.36 -27.15
N GLY A 214 -6.66 -3.22 -26.57
CA GLY A 214 -6.63 -4.66 -26.79
C GLY A 214 -7.91 -5.33 -26.28
N THR A 215 -8.91 -5.46 -27.15
CA THR A 215 -10.09 -6.33 -26.98
C THR A 215 -9.66 -7.77 -26.69
N LEU A 216 -10.30 -8.47 -25.75
CA LEU A 216 -10.58 -9.93 -25.76
C LEU A 216 -11.53 -10.31 -24.57
N PRO A 217 -12.20 -11.49 -24.60
CA PRO A 217 -13.59 -11.64 -24.16
C PRO A 217 -13.80 -12.25 -22.76
N HIS A 218 -15.07 -12.16 -22.32
CA HIS A 218 -15.66 -12.87 -21.19
C HIS A 218 -15.33 -14.38 -21.17
N GLN A 219 -14.93 -14.89 -20.00
CA GLN A 219 -15.46 -16.15 -19.43
C GLN A 219 -15.14 -16.21 -17.92
N GLY A 220 -16.16 -16.56 -17.14
CA GLY A 220 -16.08 -16.67 -15.68
C GLY A 220 -15.42 -17.96 -15.21
N ILE A 221 -14.76 -17.90 -14.04
CA ILE A 221 -14.37 -19.07 -13.27
C ILE A 221 -14.66 -18.81 -11.78
N ARG A 222 -15.47 -19.71 -11.20
CA ARG A 222 -15.68 -19.88 -9.75
C ARG A 222 -14.49 -20.62 -9.13
N GLY A 223 -14.17 -20.29 -7.88
CA GLY A 223 -13.55 -21.22 -6.93
C GLY A 223 -12.07 -20.99 -6.64
N GLN A 224 -11.76 -20.78 -5.35
CA GLN A 224 -10.46 -20.48 -4.74
C GLN A 224 -9.93 -19.08 -5.07
N GLY A 225 -10.17 -18.14 -4.15
CA GLY A 225 -9.65 -16.78 -4.26
C GLY A 225 -8.12 -16.81 -4.33
N PRO A 226 -7.51 -16.06 -5.26
CA PRO A 226 -6.06 -15.99 -5.32
C PRO A 226 -5.54 -15.36 -4.03
N LEU A 227 -4.41 -15.87 -3.49
CA LEU A 227 -3.59 -15.11 -2.54
C LEU A 227 -3.42 -13.68 -3.07
N PRO A 228 -3.41 -12.63 -2.22
CA PRO A 228 -3.19 -11.27 -2.68
C PRO A 228 -1.93 -11.27 -3.56
N GLN A 229 -2.09 -10.99 -4.86
CA GLN A 229 -0.93 -10.73 -5.69
C GLN A 229 -0.24 -9.53 -5.04
N LEU A 230 1.01 -9.71 -4.62
CA LEU A 230 1.79 -8.65 -4.00
C LEU A 230 2.11 -7.63 -5.08
N LEU A 231 1.33 -6.55 -5.06
CA LEU A 231 1.39 -5.46 -6.01
C LEU A 231 2.40 -4.44 -5.46
N ALA A 232 3.43 -4.16 -6.25
CA ALA A 232 4.27 -3.01 -6.02
C ALA A 232 3.81 -1.90 -6.97
N GLY A 233 3.60 -0.69 -6.46
CA GLY A 233 3.00 0.43 -7.21
C GLY A 233 3.96 1.59 -7.31
N HIS A 234 4.87 1.53 -8.28
CA HIS A 234 5.99 2.48 -8.36
C HIS A 234 5.59 3.82 -8.99
N ASN A 235 4.70 3.84 -9.98
CA ASN A 235 4.23 5.11 -10.58
C ASN A 235 3.38 5.93 -9.59
N ASN A 236 2.65 5.27 -8.70
CA ASN A 236 1.69 5.91 -7.80
C ASN A 236 2.35 6.65 -6.65
N LEU A 237 3.39 6.05 -6.07
CA LEU A 237 4.13 6.69 -4.98
C LEU A 237 4.91 7.91 -5.46
N LEU A 238 5.46 7.84 -6.66
CA LEU A 238 6.20 8.96 -7.21
C LEU A 238 5.28 10.09 -7.71
N GLN A 239 4.06 9.78 -8.19
CA GLN A 239 3.02 10.80 -8.41
C GLN A 239 2.67 11.53 -7.12
N LEU A 240 2.48 10.79 -6.02
CA LEU A 240 2.25 11.37 -4.69
C LEU A 240 3.42 12.24 -4.23
N TYR A 241 4.66 11.83 -4.48
CA TYR A 241 5.83 12.61 -4.10
C TYR A 241 6.06 13.83 -5.01
N ALA A 242 5.75 13.74 -6.30
CA ALA A 242 5.87 14.85 -7.24
C ALA A 242 4.83 15.95 -7.00
N ALA A 243 3.69 15.61 -6.38
CA ALA A 243 2.65 16.55 -5.97
C ALA A 243 2.98 17.33 -4.69
N LEU A 244 4.09 17.02 -4.01
CA LEU A 244 4.51 17.76 -2.82
C LEU A 244 5.05 19.16 -3.21
N PRO A 245 4.71 20.21 -2.45
CA PRO A 245 5.20 21.56 -2.75
C PRO A 245 6.74 21.61 -2.75
N ARG A 246 7.34 22.07 -3.86
CA ARG A 246 8.81 22.26 -3.97
C ARG A 246 9.39 23.27 -3.00
N SER A 247 8.58 24.06 -2.30
CA SER A 247 9.01 25.04 -1.30
C SER A 247 9.56 24.43 0.00
N LEU A 248 9.58 23.10 0.12
CA LEU A 248 9.94 22.37 1.34
C LEU A 248 10.91 21.19 1.07
N VAL A 249 11.66 21.23 -0.04
CA VAL A 249 12.77 20.30 -0.32
C VAL A 249 14.09 21.03 -0.11
N VAL A 250 14.73 20.80 1.04
CA VAL A 250 16.15 21.09 1.28
C VAL A 250 16.88 19.78 1.51
#